data_AF-A0A7X9C0N5-F1
#
_entry.id   AF-A0A7X9C0N5-F1
#
_cell.length_a   1.000
_cell.length_b   1.000
_cell.length_c   1.000
_cell.angle_alpha   90.00
_cell.angle_beta   90.00
_cell.angle_gamma   90.00
#
_symmetry.space_group_name_H-M   'P 1'
#
loop_
_entity.id
_entity.type
_entity.pdbx_description
1 polymer ?
#
loop_
_entity_poly.entity_id
_entity_poly.type
_entity_poly.pdbx_seq_one_letter_code
_entity_poly.pdbx_strand_id
1 'polypeptide(L)' 'MAILEERGIDPKGNNLYPKFKNQIYALSPDYTNDGILVRYINTRVAKKYGPVKMREPETLLESQKYMEVVINELRRMI' A
#
# COMPACT_ATOMS: atom_id res chain seq x y z
N MET A 1 7.72 -8.17 -4.86
CA MET A 1 7.68 -7.36 -3.61
C MET A 1 7.95 -8.34 -2.50
N ALA A 2 9.04 -8.15 -1.74
CA ALA A 2 9.54 -9.15 -0.78
C ALA A 2 8.45 -9.74 0.14
N ILE A 3 7.50 -8.92 0.62
CA ILE A 3 6.46 -9.41 1.55
C ILE A 3 5.52 -10.45 0.90
N LEU A 4 5.16 -10.30 -0.37
CA LEU A 4 4.28 -11.26 -1.04
C LEU A 4 4.99 -12.60 -1.22
N GLU A 5 6.26 -12.55 -1.65
CA GLU A 5 7.13 -13.72 -1.81
C GLU A 5 7.38 -14.42 -0.47
N GLU A 6 7.69 -13.67 0.59
CA GLU A 6 7.84 -14.16 1.98
C GLU A 6 6.60 -14.93 2.48
N ARG A 7 5.41 -14.63 1.94
CA ARG A 7 4.15 -15.26 2.32
C ARG A 7 3.61 -16.26 1.30
N GLY A 8 4.37 -16.55 0.24
CA GLY A 8 3.94 -17.46 -0.83
C GLY A 8 2.71 -16.96 -1.60
N ILE A 9 2.50 -15.64 -1.64
CA ILE A 9 1.39 -15.01 -2.36
C ILE A 9 1.87 -14.60 -3.75
N ASP A 10 1.19 -15.08 -4.79
CA ASP A 10 1.46 -14.68 -6.16
C ASP A 10 1.21 -13.17 -6.33
N PRO A 11 2.22 -12.37 -6.73
CA PRO A 11 2.05 -10.94 -7.00
C PRO A 11 0.98 -10.63 -8.05
N LYS A 12 0.75 -11.52 -9.01
CA LYS A 12 -0.20 -11.35 -10.12
C LYS A 12 -1.58 -11.96 -9.88
N GLY A 13 -1.73 -12.73 -8.80
CA GLY A 13 -3.05 -13.16 -8.30
C GLY A 13 -3.85 -11.98 -7.73
N ASN A 14 -5.10 -12.23 -7.33
CA ASN A 14 -6.04 -11.20 -6.81
C ASN A 14 -6.66 -11.59 -5.45
N ASN A 15 -6.09 -12.57 -4.77
CA ASN A 15 -6.63 -13.15 -3.54
C ASN A 15 -6.61 -12.19 -2.32
N LEU A 16 -5.87 -11.07 -2.38
CA LEU A 16 -5.87 -10.07 -1.32
C LEU A 16 -7.07 -9.11 -1.36
N TYR A 17 -7.82 -9.05 -2.46
CA TYR A 17 -8.96 -8.12 -2.61
C TYR A 17 -9.91 -8.11 -1.40
N PRO A 18 -10.42 -9.26 -0.89
CA PRO A 18 -11.39 -9.26 0.20
C PRO A 18 -10.88 -8.60 1.49
N LYS A 19 -9.56 -8.64 1.72
CA LYS A 19 -8.91 -8.09 2.91
C LYS A 19 -8.74 -6.57 2.84
N PHE A 20 -8.61 -6.02 1.63
CA PHE A 20 -8.30 -4.61 1.41
C PHE A 20 -9.47 -3.78 0.88
N LYS A 21 -10.56 -4.40 0.39
CA LYS A 21 -11.72 -3.71 -0.21
C LYS A 21 -12.36 -2.62 0.65
N ASN A 22 -12.29 -2.76 1.98
CA ASN A 22 -12.85 -1.79 2.94
C ASN A 22 -11.82 -0.74 3.41
N GLN A 23 -10.55 -0.90 3.04
CA GLN A 23 -9.45 -0.02 3.43
C GLN A 23 -8.99 0.90 2.29
N ILE A 24 -9.27 0.52 1.05
CA ILE A 24 -8.92 1.26 -0.16
C ILE A 24 -10.21 1.64 -0.89
N TYR A 25 -10.42 2.95 -1.08
CA TYR A 25 -11.59 3.46 -1.79
C TYR A 25 -11.62 2.94 -3.24
N ALA A 26 -12.79 2.48 -3.68
CA ALA A 26 -13.07 2.01 -5.04
C ALA A 26 -12.07 0.95 -5.55
N LEU A 27 -11.66 0.02 -4.68
CA LEU A 27 -10.83 -1.12 -5.08
C LEU A 27 -11.63 -2.08 -5.96
N SER A 28 -11.09 -2.45 -7.13
CA SER A 28 -11.67 -3.50 -7.99
C SER A 28 -11.23 -4.90 -7.55
N PRO A 29 -12.10 -5.93 -7.67
CA PRO A 29 -11.71 -7.33 -7.49
C PRO A 29 -10.64 -7.82 -8.49
N ASP A 30 -10.43 -7.13 -9.60
CA ASP A 30 -9.46 -7.51 -10.64
C ASP A 30 -8.05 -6.98 -10.38
N TYR A 31 -7.84 -6.20 -9.31
CA TYR A 31 -6.50 -5.72 -8.98
C TYR A 31 -5.60 -6.89 -8.56
N THR A 32 -4.40 -6.90 -9.13
CA THR A 32 -3.32 -7.79 -8.73
C THR A 32 -2.86 -7.49 -7.30
N ASN A 33 -2.36 -8.51 -6.60
CA ASN A 33 -1.90 -8.41 -5.22
C ASN A 33 -0.83 -7.33 -5.03
N ASP A 34 0.14 -7.23 -5.96
CA ASP A 34 1.14 -6.15 -5.95
C ASP A 34 0.50 -4.77 -6.13
N GLY A 35 -0.49 -4.64 -7.02
CA GLY A 35 -1.27 -3.43 -7.24
C GLY A 35 -2.07 -3.01 -6.00
N ILE A 36 -2.64 -3.98 -5.27
CA ILE A 36 -3.33 -3.75 -4.00
C ILE A 36 -2.37 -3.17 -2.96
N LEU A 37 -1.17 -3.76 -2.80
CA LEU A 37 -0.18 -3.26 -1.83
C LEU A 37 0.28 -1.83 -2.16
N VAL A 38 0.57 -1.53 -3.43
CA VAL A 38 0.94 -0.18 -3.87
C VAL A 38 -0.18 0.82 -3.58
N ARG A 39 -1.43 0.48 -3.90
CA ARG A 39 -2.59 1.33 -3.61
C ARG A 39 -2.79 1.54 -2.11
N TYR A 40 -2.58 0.51 -1.30
CA TYR A 40 -2.65 0.64 0.16
C TYR A 40 -1.64 1.66 0.66
N ILE A 41 -0.36 1.49 0.28
CA ILE A 41 0.73 2.40 0.67
C ILE A 41 0.38 3.83 0.27
N ASN A 42 0.01 4.05 -0.99
CA ASN A 42 -0.34 5.38 -1.48
C ASN A 42 -1.53 5.98 -0.73
N THR A 43 -2.55 5.17 -0.42
CA THR A 43 -3.73 5.63 0.35
C THR A 43 -3.32 6.10 1.75
N ARG A 44 -2.48 5.33 2.46
CA ARG A 44 -2.03 5.67 3.83
C ARG A 44 -1.14 6.91 3.83
N VAL A 45 -0.19 7.00 2.90
CA VAL A 45 0.73 8.14 2.81
C VAL A 45 -0.04 9.39 2.38
N ALA A 46 -0.92 9.31 1.38
CA ALA A 46 -1.70 10.45 0.94
C ALA A 46 -2.70 10.95 1.99
N LYS A 47 -3.29 10.04 2.79
CA LYS A 47 -4.15 10.42 3.91
C LYS A 47 -3.42 11.27 4.96
N LYS A 48 -2.12 11.03 5.17
CA LYS A 48 -1.31 11.72 6.17
C LYS A 48 -0.61 12.99 5.64
N TYR A 49 -0.09 12.93 4.41
CA TYR A 49 0.79 13.98 3.84
C TYR A 49 0.22 14.64 2.59
N GLY A 50 -1.02 14.31 2.19
CA GLY A 50 -1.61 14.78 0.94
C GLY A 50 -0.99 14.17 -0.33
N PRO A 51 -1.44 14.59 -1.51
CA PRO A 51 -0.93 14.12 -2.81
C PRO A 51 0.55 14.44 -2.98
N VAL A 52 1.33 13.54 -3.60
CA VAL A 52 2.79 13.71 -3.80
C VAL A 52 3.14 15.07 -4.43
N LYS A 53 2.37 15.49 -5.44
CA LYS A 53 2.57 16.75 -6.17
C LYS A 53 2.40 18.03 -5.33
N MET A 54 1.82 17.92 -4.14
CA MET A 54 1.55 19.06 -3.23
C MET A 54 2.50 19.05 -2.02
N ARG A 55 3.49 18.14 -1.97
CA ARG A 55 4.39 18.01 -0.83
C ARG A 55 5.62 18.87 -1.04
N GLU A 56 5.92 19.70 -0.04
CA GLU A 56 7.22 20.37 0.06
C GLU A 56 8.36 19.36 0.28
N PRO A 57 9.62 19.69 -0.05
CA PRO A 57 10.75 18.78 0.04
C PRO A 57 10.90 18.06 1.39
N GLU A 58 10.73 18.77 2.51
CA GLU A 58 10.83 18.18 3.85
C GLU A 58 9.70 17.18 4.10
N THR A 59 8.48 17.51 3.64
CA THR A 59 7.31 16.64 3.73
C THR A 59 7.49 15.38 2.87
N LEU A 60 8.15 15.52 1.72
CA LEU A 60 8.49 14.42 0.83
C LEU A 60 9.42 13.43 1.54
N LEU A 61 10.48 13.92 2.19
CA LEU A 61 11.40 13.09 2.97
C LEU A 61 10.69 12.37 4.13
N GLU A 62 9.87 13.08 4.90
CA GLU A 62 9.11 12.48 6.01
C GLU A 62 8.09 11.45 5.52
N SER A 63 7.46 11.69 4.37
CA SER A 63 6.53 10.75 3.76
C SER A 63 7.21 9.45 3.34
N GLN A 64 8.49 9.50 2.92
CA GLN A 64 9.28 8.31 2.61
C GLN A 64 9.58 7.47 3.86
N LYS A 65 10.00 8.11 4.96
CA LYS A 65 10.21 7.42 6.25
C LYS A 65 8.92 6.75 6.75
N TYR A 66 7.78 7.43 6.60
CA TYR A 66 6.50 6.86 6.99
C TYR A 66 6.09 5.64 6.15
N MET A 67 6.59 5.48 4.92
CA MET A 67 6.32 4.28 4.13
C MET A 67 6.80 3.01 4.85
N GLU A 68 7.93 3.06 5.56
CA GLU A 68 8.43 1.91 6.32
C GLU A 68 7.44 1.47 7.42
N VAL A 69 6.77 2.44 8.06
CA VAL A 69 5.70 2.16 9.04
C VAL A 69 4.54 1.44 8.36
N VAL A 70 4.13 1.89 7.17
CA VAL A 70 3.03 1.27 6.40
C VAL A 70 3.42 -0.13 5.88
N ILE A 71 4.67 -0.34 5.48
CA ILE A 71 5.21 -1.64 5.08
C ILE A 71 5.18 -2.61 6.26
N ASN A 72 5.56 -2.16 7.45
CA ASN A 72 5.47 -2.99 8.67
C ASN A 72 4.02 -3.29 9.07
N GLU A 73 3.08 -2.35 8.84
CA GLU A 73 1.65 -2.58 9.00
C GLU A 73 1.17 -3.68 8.03
N LEU A 74 1.52 -3.59 6.75
CA LEU A 74 1.22 -4.60 5.74
C LEU A 74 1.75 -5.97 6.16
N ARG A 75 3.01 -6.06 6.61
CA ARG A 75 3.62 -7.31 7.09
C ARG A 75 2.84 -7.99 8.22
N ARG A 76 2.14 -7.24 9.07
CA ARG A 76 1.29 -7.78 10.14
C ARG A 76 -0.11 -8.14 9.64
N MET A 77 -0.59 -7.43 8.63
CA MET A 77 -1.90 -7.65 8.07
C MET A 77 -1.93 -8.93 7.26
N ILE A 78 -1.08 -9.06 6.23
CA ILE A 78 -1.09 -10.23 5.33
C ILE A 78 -0.48 -11.46 5.98
#